data_AF-A0A397GD92-F1
#
_entry.id   AF-A0A397GD92-F1
#
_cell.length_a   1.000
_cell.length_b   1.000
_cell.length_c   1.000
_cell.angle_alpha   90.00
_cell.angle_beta   90.00
_cell.angle_gamma   90.00
#
_symmetry.space_group_name_H-M   'P 1'
#
loop_
_entity.id
_entity.type
_entity.pdbx_description
1 polymer ?
#
loop_
_entity_poly.entity_id
_entity_poly.type
_entity_poly.pdbx_seq_one_letter_code
_entity_poly.pdbx_strand_id
1 'polypeptide(L)'
;MRFFSDDVYQSWKAWYDRVDVRLPSPVKVILDGSCPEIGAHADGNGTRFGAVENAKSTYTTIRDYIEKAIFLLDDPKDVRCQVCQGQIVPKEELTIVCPQAECHCTCHLLCLSRKFLDAAQEPNQFIPRHGICPGCKATVEWPLMMKELSFRSRGKQELLAILKRKRRADRKHNDMTGKVADRGFDSSSLRSASADLDDDFSQDAEDELLLDEDWLEGLASESDSDTDLRLKTLSKAAPKLETVIEDSEGDDSEIL
;
A
#
# COMPACT_ATOMS: atom_id res chain seq x y z
N MET A 1 -15.80 -9.85 4.33
CA MET A 1 -16.99 -8.99 4.29
C MET A 1 -17.30 -8.50 5.68
N ARG A 2 -17.52 -7.19 5.88
CA ARG A 2 -17.91 -6.62 7.18
C ARG A 2 -19.30 -6.00 7.05
N PHE A 3 -20.20 -6.34 7.97
CA PHE A 3 -21.56 -5.79 8.05
C PHE A 3 -21.65 -4.83 9.23
N PHE A 4 -22.23 -3.65 9.00
CA PHE A 4 -22.44 -2.63 10.05
C PHE A 4 -23.92 -2.49 10.46
N SER A 5 -24.82 -3.14 9.71
CA SER A 5 -26.27 -3.12 9.93
C SER A 5 -26.83 -4.53 10.02
N ASP A 6 -27.60 -4.81 11.09
CA ASP A 6 -28.14 -6.14 11.35
C ASP A 6 -29.15 -6.57 10.26
N ASP A 7 -30.05 -5.68 9.84
CA ASP A 7 -31.06 -5.96 8.81
C ASP A 7 -30.45 -6.38 7.46
N VAL A 8 -29.37 -5.71 7.04
CA VAL A 8 -28.59 -6.04 5.84
C VAL A 8 -27.90 -7.39 6.02
N TYR A 9 -27.32 -7.66 7.20
CA TYR A 9 -26.71 -8.95 7.49
C TYR A 9 -27.74 -10.09 7.46
N GLN A 10 -28.91 -9.93 8.08
CA GLN A 10 -29.97 -10.94 8.06
C GLN A 10 -30.47 -11.20 6.63
N SER A 11 -30.62 -10.14 5.83
CA SER A 11 -31.01 -10.26 4.42
C SER A 11 -29.96 -11.01 3.60
N TRP A 12 -28.68 -10.66 3.77
CA TRP A 12 -27.57 -11.37 3.12
C TRP A 12 -27.48 -12.83 3.56
N LYS A 13 -27.63 -13.10 4.86
CA LYS A 13 -27.59 -14.45 5.43
C LYS A 13 -28.73 -15.31 4.91
N ALA A 14 -29.96 -14.79 4.91
CA ALA A 14 -31.13 -15.49 4.38
C ALA A 14 -30.99 -15.83 2.90
N TRP A 15 -30.31 -14.99 2.12
CA TRP A 15 -29.97 -15.29 0.73
C TRP A 15 -28.84 -16.33 0.64
N TYR A 16 -27.76 -16.14 1.40
CA TYR A 16 -26.59 -17.02 1.42
C TYR A 16 -26.94 -18.45 1.84
N ASP A 17 -27.85 -18.62 2.80
CA ASP A 17 -28.32 -19.94 3.26
C ASP A 17 -29.16 -20.68 2.21
N ARG A 18 -29.72 -19.97 1.21
CA ARG A 18 -30.52 -20.56 0.12
C ARG A 18 -29.70 -20.96 -1.10
N VAL A 19 -28.49 -20.44 -1.24
CA VAL A 19 -27.64 -20.74 -2.40
C VAL A 19 -26.60 -21.79 -2.03
N ASP A 20 -26.33 -22.70 -2.96
CA ASP A 20 -25.28 -23.72 -2.81
C ASP A 20 -23.86 -23.18 -3.03
N VAL A 21 -23.72 -21.86 -3.16
CA VAL A 21 -22.42 -21.18 -3.28
C VAL A 21 -21.84 -20.98 -1.89
N ARG A 22 -20.70 -21.62 -1.60
CA ARG A 22 -19.96 -21.43 -0.36
C ARG A 22 -18.93 -20.33 -0.52
N LEU A 23 -18.85 -19.43 0.46
CA LEU A 23 -17.77 -18.46 0.54
C LEU A 23 -16.41 -19.20 0.58
N PRO A 24 -15.41 -18.75 -0.19
CA PRO A 24 -14.07 -19.27 -0.07
C PRO A 24 -13.57 -19.11 1.37
N SER A 25 -12.88 -20.13 1.90
CA SER A 25 -12.30 -20.13 3.26
C SER A 25 -11.55 -18.85 3.69
N PRO A 26 -10.78 -18.13 2.83
CA PRO A 26 -10.12 -16.90 3.25
C PRO A 26 -11.08 -15.71 3.48
N VAL A 27 -12.31 -15.77 2.99
CA VAL A 27 -13.28 -14.67 3.15
C VAL A 27 -13.94 -14.76 4.52
N LYS A 28 -13.51 -13.89 5.43
CA LYS A 28 -14.10 -13.77 6.77
C LYS A 28 -15.35 -12.89 6.74
N VAL A 29 -16.41 -13.29 7.42
CA VAL A 29 -17.58 -12.46 7.72
C VAL A 29 -17.40 -11.83 9.09
N ILE A 30 -17.48 -10.51 9.17
CA ILE A 30 -17.27 -9.74 10.40
C ILE A 30 -18.54 -8.92 10.67
N LEU A 31 -19.07 -9.00 11.88
CA LEU A 31 -20.23 -8.22 12.31
C LEU A 31 -19.79 -7.04 13.16
N ASP A 32 -20.36 -5.87 12.92
CA ASP A 32 -19.98 -4.61 13.53
C ASP A 32 -21.18 -3.66 13.63
N GLY A 33 -20.97 -2.49 14.25
CA GLY A 33 -22.00 -1.47 14.42
C GLY A 33 -23.24 -1.95 15.12
N SER A 34 -24.40 -1.82 14.49
CA SER A 34 -25.68 -2.24 15.07
C SER A 34 -25.89 -3.75 15.04
N CYS A 35 -24.97 -4.53 14.44
CA CYS A 35 -25.05 -5.98 14.44
C CYS A 35 -24.81 -6.55 15.86
N PRO A 36 -25.62 -7.55 16.28
CA PRO A 36 -25.47 -8.18 17.59
C PRO A 36 -24.11 -8.88 17.71
N GLU A 37 -23.52 -8.83 18.90
CA GLU A 37 -22.31 -9.59 19.23
C GLU A 37 -22.65 -11.07 19.32
N ILE A 38 -22.49 -11.80 18.22
CA ILE A 38 -22.64 -13.26 18.24
C ILE A 38 -21.37 -13.83 18.87
N GLY A 39 -21.45 -14.15 20.17
CA GLY A 39 -20.35 -14.76 20.91
C GLY A 39 -20.06 -16.18 20.43
N ALA A 40 -18.96 -16.35 19.69
CA ALA A 40 -18.04 -17.49 19.72
C ALA A 40 -17.00 -17.33 18.61
N HIS A 41 -15.87 -16.71 18.95
CA HIS A 41 -14.50 -17.19 18.70
C HIS A 41 -13.57 -16.04 19.04
N ALA A 42 -13.04 -16.10 20.26
CA ALA A 42 -11.91 -15.31 20.73
C ALA A 42 -10.63 -15.75 20.00
N ASP A 43 -10.64 -15.68 18.67
CA ASP A 43 -9.49 -15.98 17.83
C ASP A 43 -9.24 -14.80 16.88
N GLY A 44 -8.48 -13.85 17.41
CA GLY A 44 -7.57 -12.99 16.65
C GLY A 44 -8.18 -11.89 15.78
N ASN A 45 -7.96 -10.64 16.23
CA ASN A 45 -7.88 -9.41 15.40
C ASN A 45 -9.15 -8.74 14.85
N GLY A 46 -10.35 -9.22 15.18
CA GLY A 46 -11.59 -8.57 14.74
C GLY A 46 -12.02 -7.37 15.58
N THR A 47 -11.18 -6.36 15.82
CA THR A 47 -11.61 -5.17 16.58
C THR A 47 -12.84 -4.55 15.91
N ARG A 48 -13.94 -4.43 16.66
CA ARG A 48 -15.14 -3.71 16.21
C ARG A 48 -14.74 -2.25 15.92
N PHE A 49 -15.13 -1.75 14.77
CA PHE A 49 -14.97 -0.35 14.41
C PHE A 49 -16.12 0.48 14.98
N GLY A 50 -17.27 -0.15 15.26
CA GLY A 50 -18.50 0.53 15.69
C GLY A 50 -19.22 1.20 14.53
N ALA A 51 -18.51 1.97 13.70
CA ALA A 51 -19.09 2.59 12.52
C ALA A 51 -18.07 2.65 11.38
N VAL A 52 -18.55 2.91 10.16
CA VAL A 52 -17.71 2.87 8.96
C VAL A 52 -16.63 3.96 8.98
N GLU A 53 -16.93 5.11 9.57
CA GLU A 53 -16.03 6.24 9.77
C GLU A 53 -14.81 5.89 10.64
N ASN A 54 -14.93 4.88 11.50
CA ASN A 54 -13.84 4.41 12.36
C ASN A 54 -12.96 3.37 11.65
N ALA A 55 -13.35 2.92 10.44
CA ALA A 55 -12.52 2.03 9.64
C ALA A 55 -11.29 2.78 9.16
N LYS A 56 -10.16 2.58 9.86
CA LYS A 56 -8.87 3.17 9.47
C LYS A 56 -8.42 2.59 8.13
N SER A 57 -8.61 3.35 7.04
CA SER A 57 -8.15 2.98 5.69
C SER A 57 -6.64 3.22 5.49
N THR A 58 -5.99 3.95 6.40
CA THR A 58 -4.60 4.35 6.30
C THR A 58 -3.61 3.19 6.51
N TYR A 59 -2.39 3.33 6.00
CA TYR A 59 -1.27 2.40 6.19
C TYR A 59 -0.69 2.35 7.62
N THR A 60 -1.38 2.92 8.61
CA THR A 60 -0.92 3.00 10.01
C THR A 60 -0.64 1.62 10.61
N THR A 61 -1.43 0.62 10.23
CA THR A 61 -1.31 -0.77 10.72
C THR A 61 -0.08 -1.50 10.22
N ILE A 62 0.54 -1.03 9.14
CA ILE A 62 1.72 -1.65 8.53
C ILE A 62 2.91 -0.70 8.49
N ARG A 63 2.86 0.36 9.30
CA ARG A 63 3.86 1.43 9.30
C ARG A 63 5.26 0.90 9.58
N ASP A 64 5.42 0.09 10.63
CA ASP A 64 6.72 -0.45 11.02
C ASP A 64 7.30 -1.34 9.92
N TYR A 65 6.43 -2.10 9.23
CA TYR A 65 6.82 -2.90 8.08
C TYR A 65 7.30 -2.03 6.91
N ILE A 66 6.58 -0.95 6.59
CA ILE A 66 7.00 0.02 5.57
C ILE A 66 8.35 0.65 5.94
N GLU A 67 8.51 1.12 7.17
CA GLU A 67 9.75 1.77 7.63
C GLU A 67 10.94 0.82 7.53
N LYS A 68 10.76 -0.45 7.92
CA LYS A 68 11.77 -1.50 7.75
C LYS A 68 12.10 -1.73 6.28
N ALA A 69 11.09 -1.83 5.41
CA ALA A 69 11.31 -2.08 3.98
C ALA A 69 12.08 -0.93 3.31
N ILE A 70 11.78 0.32 3.66
CA ILE A 70 12.55 1.48 3.17
C ILE A 70 14.00 1.38 3.65
N PHE A 71 14.20 1.12 4.94
CA PHE A 71 15.55 1.02 5.52
C PHE A 71 16.40 -0.06 4.85
N LEU A 72 15.83 -1.24 4.61
CA LEU A 72 16.54 -2.36 3.98
C LEU A 72 16.87 -2.13 2.50
N LEU A 73 16.16 -1.22 1.83
CA LEU A 73 16.31 -0.97 0.40
C LEU A 73 17.01 0.36 0.08
N ASP A 74 17.41 1.12 1.10
CA ASP A 74 18.07 2.42 0.98
C ASP A 74 19.52 2.29 0.48
N ASP A 75 20.23 1.23 0.91
CA ASP A 75 21.56 0.87 0.37
C ASP A 75 21.48 -0.40 -0.49
N PRO A 76 21.41 -0.27 -1.83
CA PRO A 76 21.15 -1.40 -2.72
C PRO A 76 22.38 -2.28 -2.97
N LYS A 77 23.59 -1.89 -2.52
CA LYS A 77 24.84 -2.57 -2.92
C LYS A 77 24.91 -4.03 -2.48
N ASP A 78 24.23 -4.39 -1.41
CA ASP A 78 24.25 -5.73 -0.82
C ASP A 78 22.90 -6.46 -0.86
N VAL A 79 21.90 -5.90 -1.55
CA VAL A 79 20.56 -6.52 -1.60
C VAL A 79 20.55 -7.66 -2.62
N ARG A 80 20.31 -8.88 -2.15
CA ARG A 80 20.22 -10.08 -3.00
C ARG A 80 18.92 -10.84 -2.78
N CYS A 81 18.38 -11.40 -3.85
CA CYS A 81 17.18 -12.20 -3.80
C CYS A 81 17.41 -13.54 -3.10
N GLN A 82 16.67 -13.82 -2.04
CA GLN A 82 16.77 -15.08 -1.30
C GLN A 82 16.25 -16.33 -2.05
N VAL A 83 15.77 -16.18 -3.28
CA VAL A 83 15.32 -17.29 -4.13
C VAL A 83 16.35 -17.59 -5.20
N CYS A 84 16.68 -16.63 -6.07
CA CYS A 84 17.63 -16.84 -7.17
C CYS A 84 19.08 -16.46 -6.83
N GLN A 85 19.32 -15.87 -5.64
CA GLN A 85 20.62 -15.35 -5.20
C GLN A 85 21.21 -14.22 -6.06
N GLY A 86 20.48 -13.75 -7.08
CA GLY A 86 20.85 -12.61 -7.91
C GLY A 86 20.80 -11.29 -7.13
N GLN A 87 21.62 -10.33 -7.56
CA GLN A 87 21.56 -8.96 -7.08
C GLN A 87 20.22 -8.33 -7.45
N ILE A 88 19.67 -7.55 -6.53
CA ILE A 88 18.44 -6.79 -6.71
C ILE A 88 18.82 -5.33 -6.90
N VAL A 89 18.19 -4.65 -7.86
CA VAL A 89 18.27 -3.19 -8.01
C VAL A 89 16.92 -2.58 -7.65
N PRO A 90 16.68 -2.17 -6.38
CA PRO A 90 15.34 -1.81 -5.89
C PRO A 90 14.69 -0.61 -6.59
N LYS A 91 15.48 0.24 -7.28
CA LYS A 91 14.98 1.39 -8.06
C LYS A 91 14.42 0.98 -9.42
N GLU A 92 14.87 -0.14 -9.97
CA GLU A 92 14.51 -0.61 -11.31
C GLU A 92 13.58 -1.83 -11.25
N GLU A 93 13.59 -2.55 -10.12
CA GLU A 93 12.93 -3.84 -9.96
C GLU A 93 11.91 -3.83 -8.82
N LEU A 94 10.84 -4.63 -8.97
CA LEU A 94 9.87 -4.85 -7.91
C LEU A 94 10.42 -5.83 -6.87
N THR A 95 10.86 -5.28 -5.75
CA THR A 95 11.44 -6.03 -4.63
C THR A 95 10.44 -6.23 -3.51
N ILE A 96 10.30 -7.46 -3.04
CA ILE A 96 9.51 -7.81 -1.86
C ILE A 96 10.40 -7.94 -0.64
N VAL A 97 9.97 -7.37 0.48
CA VAL A 97 10.58 -7.52 1.81
C VAL A 97 9.66 -8.38 2.68
N CYS A 98 10.21 -9.30 3.46
CA CYS A 98 9.42 -10.11 4.39
C CYS A 98 8.69 -9.22 5.43
N PRO A 99 7.41 -9.47 5.75
CA PRO A 99 6.68 -8.68 6.75
C PRO A 99 7.12 -8.94 8.20
N GLN A 100 7.76 -10.07 8.50
CA GLN A 100 8.18 -10.41 9.86
C GLN A 100 9.24 -9.43 10.39
N ALA A 101 9.03 -8.87 11.59
CA ALA A 101 9.83 -7.76 12.13
C ALA A 101 11.34 -8.00 12.06
N GLU A 102 11.79 -9.14 12.58
CA GLU A 102 13.21 -9.52 12.66
C GLU A 102 13.77 -10.18 11.37
N CYS A 103 12.99 -10.19 10.28
CA CYS A 103 13.41 -10.83 9.04
C CYS A 103 13.79 -9.78 7.98
N HIS A 104 15.03 -9.89 7.49
CA HIS A 104 15.59 -9.06 6.42
C HIS A 104 15.55 -9.73 5.04
N CYS A 105 14.71 -10.77 4.87
CA CYS A 105 14.61 -11.47 3.60
C CYS A 105 14.04 -10.56 2.51
N THR A 106 14.80 -10.37 1.44
CA THR A 106 14.40 -9.67 0.23
C THR A 106 14.33 -10.62 -0.96
N CYS A 107 13.40 -10.40 -1.89
CA CYS A 107 13.22 -11.23 -3.08
C CYS A 107 12.72 -10.39 -4.27
N HIS A 108 13.07 -10.77 -5.49
CA HIS A 108 12.31 -10.30 -6.65
C HIS A 108 10.85 -10.75 -6.53
N LEU A 109 9.91 -9.89 -6.93
CA LEU A 109 8.49 -10.19 -6.94
C LEU A 109 8.18 -11.51 -7.66
N LEU A 110 8.73 -11.69 -8.86
CA LEU A 110 8.48 -12.86 -9.70
C LEU A 110 9.11 -14.15 -9.15
N CYS A 111 10.28 -14.04 -8.52
CA CYS A 111 10.91 -15.21 -7.89
C CYS A 111 10.08 -15.69 -6.69
N LEU A 112 9.58 -14.76 -5.87
CA LEU A 112 8.79 -15.12 -4.70
C LEU A 112 7.39 -15.63 -5.09
N SER A 113 6.73 -14.99 -6.07
CA SER A 113 5.42 -15.42 -6.54
C SER A 113 5.47 -16.84 -7.07
N ARG A 114 6.41 -17.15 -7.97
CA ARG A 114 6.61 -18.49 -8.52
C ARG A 114 6.86 -19.51 -7.42
N LYS A 115 7.75 -19.20 -6.47
CA LYS A 115 8.02 -20.08 -5.32
C LYS A 115 6.75 -20.39 -4.51
N PHE A 116 5.87 -19.41 -4.32
CA PHE A 116 4.63 -19.62 -3.57
C PHE A 116 3.60 -20.43 -4.37
N LEU A 117 3.48 -20.18 -5.67
CA LEU A 117 2.58 -20.93 -6.56
C LEU A 117 3.02 -22.39 -6.71
N ASP A 118 4.31 -22.63 -6.93
CA ASP A 118 4.87 -23.98 -7.04
C ASP A 118 4.64 -24.80 -5.75
N ALA A 119 4.65 -24.14 -4.59
CA ALA A 119 4.41 -24.76 -3.29
C ALA A 119 2.92 -25.01 -2.98
N ALA A 120 2.00 -24.21 -3.55
CA ALA A 120 0.57 -24.33 -3.30
C ALA A 120 -0.07 -25.56 -3.99
N GLN A 121 0.55 -26.05 -5.08
CA GLN A 121 0.06 -27.19 -5.87
C GLN A 121 -1.38 -27.01 -6.41
N GLU A 122 -1.85 -25.77 -6.56
CA GLU A 122 -3.14 -25.44 -7.18
C GLU A 122 -2.93 -25.11 -8.67
N PRO A 123 -3.29 -26.00 -9.61
CA PRO A 123 -2.88 -25.89 -11.03
C PRO A 123 -3.42 -24.66 -11.77
N ASN A 124 -4.49 -24.05 -11.25
CA ASN A 124 -5.14 -22.87 -11.86
C ASN A 124 -4.94 -21.59 -11.06
N GLN A 125 -4.02 -21.58 -10.08
CA GLN A 125 -3.74 -20.42 -9.25
C GLN A 125 -2.64 -19.56 -9.89
N PHE A 126 -3.00 -18.32 -10.27
CA PHE A 126 -2.04 -17.35 -10.82
C PHE A 126 -1.54 -16.34 -9.78
N ILE A 127 -2.29 -16.15 -8.69
CA ILE A 127 -1.99 -15.17 -7.65
C ILE A 127 -1.76 -15.91 -6.34
N PRO A 128 -0.56 -15.79 -5.72
CA PRO A 128 -0.32 -16.34 -4.40
C PRO A 128 -1.30 -15.76 -3.37
N ARG A 129 -1.75 -16.59 -2.43
CA ARG A 129 -2.53 -16.12 -1.27
C ARG A 129 -1.62 -15.91 -0.06
N HIS A 130 -0.80 -16.91 0.22
CA HIS A 130 0.24 -16.90 1.24
C HIS A 130 1.41 -17.77 0.77
N GLY A 131 2.49 -17.79 1.54
CA GLY A 131 3.58 -18.73 1.32
C GLY A 131 4.61 -18.69 2.44
N ILE A 132 5.58 -19.60 2.38
CA ILE A 132 6.64 -19.70 3.39
C ILE A 132 7.83 -18.83 2.99
N CYS A 133 8.17 -17.86 3.84
CA CYS A 133 9.31 -16.98 3.61
C CYS A 133 10.61 -17.79 3.48
N PRO A 134 11.44 -17.59 2.43
CA PRO A 134 12.69 -18.33 2.27
C PRO A 134 13.73 -18.02 3.36
N GLY A 135 13.67 -16.82 3.98
CA GLY A 135 14.53 -16.44 5.10
C GLY A 135 14.08 -17.03 6.43
N CYS A 136 13.03 -16.45 7.05
CA CYS A 136 12.60 -16.81 8.41
C CYS A 136 11.68 -18.03 8.49
N LYS A 137 11.26 -18.63 7.36
CA LYS A 137 10.35 -19.78 7.29
C LYS A 137 8.94 -19.56 7.88
N ALA A 138 8.60 -18.33 8.27
CA ALA A 138 7.24 -17.99 8.66
C ALA A 138 6.30 -17.98 7.45
N THR A 139 5.03 -18.32 7.67
CA THR A 139 3.96 -18.07 6.71
C THR A 139 3.73 -16.56 6.61
N VAL A 140 3.69 -16.05 5.38
CA VAL A 140 3.47 -14.64 5.08
C VAL A 140 2.33 -14.49 4.08
N GLU A 141 1.52 -13.46 4.30
CA GLU A 141 0.34 -13.16 3.46
C GLU A 141 0.75 -12.34 2.23
N TRP A 142 0.39 -12.82 1.04
CA TRP A 142 0.68 -12.12 -0.20
C TRP A 142 0.03 -10.73 -0.28
N PRO A 143 -1.26 -10.55 0.10
CA PRO A 143 -1.89 -9.22 0.10
C PRO A 143 -1.17 -8.20 0.98
N LEU A 144 -0.63 -8.62 2.14
CA LEU A 144 0.12 -7.73 3.03
C LEU A 144 1.41 -7.24 2.38
N MET A 145 2.16 -8.13 1.72
CA MET A 145 3.38 -7.77 1.00
C MET A 145 3.08 -6.87 -0.19
N MET A 146 2.02 -7.15 -0.95
CA MET A 146 1.62 -6.29 -2.08
C MET A 146 1.18 -4.91 -1.62
N LYS A 147 0.57 -4.80 -0.43
CA LYS A 147 0.20 -3.52 0.18
C LYS A 147 1.43 -2.65 0.47
N GLU A 148 2.49 -3.21 1.06
CA GLU A 148 3.76 -2.49 1.25
C GLU A 148 4.43 -2.14 -0.07
N LEU A 149 4.57 -3.10 -1.00
CA LEU A 149 5.22 -2.87 -2.28
C LEU A 149 4.53 -1.75 -3.07
N SER A 150 3.18 -1.76 -3.09
CA SER A 150 2.39 -0.74 -3.79
C SER A 150 2.55 0.63 -3.13
N PHE A 151 2.60 0.67 -1.80
CA PHE A 151 2.88 1.89 -1.05
C PHE A 151 4.24 2.49 -1.45
N ARG A 152 5.30 1.69 -1.45
CA ARG A 152 6.65 2.18 -1.77
C ARG A 152 6.84 2.55 -3.24
N SER A 153 6.24 1.81 -4.16
CA SER A 153 6.39 2.05 -5.60
C SER A 153 5.53 3.20 -6.13
N ARG A 154 4.36 3.45 -5.53
CA ARG A 154 3.37 4.42 -6.05
C ARG A 154 3.00 5.53 -5.05
N GLY A 155 3.07 5.28 -3.75
CA GLY A 155 2.67 6.20 -2.68
C GLY A 155 3.73 7.25 -2.33
N LYS A 156 4.33 7.93 -3.33
CA LYS A 156 5.46 8.86 -3.11
C LYS A 156 5.16 9.94 -2.06
N GLN A 157 3.97 10.56 -2.08
CA GLN A 157 3.60 11.61 -1.11
C GLN A 157 3.42 11.07 0.32
N GLU A 158 2.73 9.94 0.50
CA GLU A 158 2.56 9.31 1.81
C GLU A 158 3.88 8.77 2.37
N LEU A 159 4.74 8.25 1.50
CA LEU A 159 6.10 7.82 1.82
C LEU A 159 6.94 8.98 2.37
N LEU A 160 6.90 10.14 1.71
CA LEU A 160 7.56 11.36 2.19
C LEU A 160 7.03 11.81 3.56
N ALA A 161 5.73 11.67 3.82
CA ALA A 161 5.16 12.01 5.13
C ALA A 161 5.69 11.11 6.25
N ILE A 162 5.84 9.80 6.01
CA ILE A 162 6.44 8.87 6.97
C ILE A 162 7.91 9.21 7.21
N LEU A 163 8.68 9.45 6.15
CA LEU A 163 10.09 9.84 6.23
C LEU A 163 10.31 11.15 6.99
N LYS A 164 9.49 12.18 6.73
CA LYS A 164 9.52 13.47 7.44
C LYS A 164 9.24 13.29 8.94
N ARG A 165 8.30 12.42 9.31
CA ARG A 165 8.01 12.11 10.73
C ARG A 165 9.16 11.40 11.41
N LYS A 166 9.82 10.44 10.74
CA LYS A 166 11.00 9.74 11.27
C LYS A 166 12.13 10.72 11.57
N ARG A 167 12.50 11.58 10.63
CA ARG A 167 13.54 12.62 10.83
C ARG A 167 13.24 13.53 12.04
N ARG A 168 11.97 13.89 12.26
CA ARG A 168 11.54 14.69 13.42
C ARG A 168 11.66 13.91 14.73
N ALA A 169 11.32 12.61 14.72
CA ALA A 169 11.48 11.75 15.89
C ALA A 169 12.95 11.56 16.26
N ASP A 170 13.82 11.32 15.27
CA ASP A 170 15.26 11.15 15.47
C ASP A 170 15.91 12.42 16.03
N ARG A 171 15.54 13.61 15.51
CA ARG A 171 15.96 14.91 16.06
C ARG A 171 15.56 15.07 17.54
N LYS A 172 14.34 14.70 17.90
CA LYS A 172 13.84 14.78 19.28
C LYS A 172 14.55 13.80 20.21
N HIS A 173 14.88 12.61 19.72
CA HIS A 173 15.64 11.61 20.48
C HIS A 173 17.07 12.11 20.79
N ASN A 174 17.75 12.67 19.78
CA ASN A 174 19.12 13.20 19.96
C ASN A 174 19.19 14.40 20.92
N ASP A 175 18.20 15.28 20.92
CA ASP A 175 18.09 16.41 21.86
C ASP A 175 17.88 15.96 23.32
N MET A 176 17.15 14.85 23.52
CA MET A 176 16.93 14.25 24.85
C MET A 176 18.20 13.55 25.40
N THR A 177 18.99 12.90 24.53
CA THR A 177 20.22 12.20 24.93
C THR A 177 21.43 13.13 25.10
N GLY A 178 21.39 14.34 24.55
CA GLY A 178 22.46 15.35 24.70
C GLY A 178 22.50 16.07 26.05
N LYS A 179 21.54 15.80 26.96
CA LYS A 179 21.38 16.54 28.23
C LYS A 179 22.00 15.88 29.48
N VAL A 180 22.73 14.79 29.34
CA VAL A 180 23.41 14.11 30.47
C VAL A 180 24.91 13.96 30.20
N ALA A 181 25.62 15.09 30.15
CA ALA A 181 27.07 15.14 30.36
C ALA A 181 27.48 16.57 30.73
N ASP A 182 27.13 17.01 31.94
CA ASP A 182 27.87 18.10 32.61
C ASP A 182 28.01 17.78 34.10
N ARG A 183 29.09 17.05 34.43
CA ARG A 183 29.78 17.16 35.72
C ARG A 183 31.26 17.03 35.45
N GLY A 184 31.95 18.15 35.71
CA GLY A 184 33.30 18.46 35.25
C GLY A 184 34.40 17.48 35.61
N PHE A 185 35.46 17.56 34.82
CA PHE A 185 36.82 17.55 35.31
C PHE A 185 37.73 18.28 34.32
N ASP A 186 38.53 19.17 34.89
CA ASP A 186 39.46 20.10 34.26
C ASP A 186 40.75 19.38 33.83
N SER A 187 41.40 19.86 32.75
CA SER A 187 42.86 19.86 32.52
C SER A 187 43.20 19.84 31.01
N SER A 188 43.51 21.03 30.51
CA SER A 188 44.66 21.39 29.65
C SER A 188 45.26 20.35 28.67
N SER A 189 45.30 20.69 27.38
CA SER A 189 46.56 20.98 26.68
C SER A 189 46.35 21.39 25.21
N LEU A 190 46.66 22.66 24.91
CA LEU A 190 47.50 23.14 23.81
C LEU A 190 47.33 22.49 22.41
N ARG A 191 46.74 23.25 21.45
CA ARG A 191 47.51 24.08 20.50
C ARG A 191 46.63 24.78 19.46
N SER A 192 46.98 26.04 19.27
CA SER A 192 46.45 27.04 18.34
C SER A 192 46.56 26.67 16.86
N ALA A 193 45.60 27.11 16.05
CA ALA A 193 45.87 28.06 14.98
C ALA A 193 44.55 28.73 14.54
N SER A 194 44.52 30.05 14.69
CA SER A 194 43.53 30.97 14.16
C SER A 194 43.55 31.01 12.64
N ALA A 195 42.37 30.98 12.03
CA ALA A 195 42.10 31.67 10.78
C ALA A 195 40.61 32.03 10.78
N ASP A 196 40.32 33.25 11.23
CA ASP A 196 39.07 33.93 10.94
C ASP A 196 39.06 34.23 9.44
N LEU A 197 38.15 33.59 8.72
CA LEU A 197 37.67 34.03 7.42
C LEU A 197 36.15 34.06 7.53
N ASP A 198 35.62 35.24 7.82
CA ASP A 198 34.23 35.57 7.53
C ASP A 198 34.07 35.73 6.01
N ASP A 199 32.84 35.48 5.57
CA ASP A 199 32.19 35.94 4.33
C ASP A 199 31.91 34.87 3.26
N ASP A 200 30.61 34.64 3.12
CA ASP A 200 29.86 34.37 1.89
C ASP A 200 30.09 33.05 1.14
N PHE A 201 29.19 32.09 1.36
CA PHE A 201 28.48 31.33 0.31
C PHE A 201 27.32 30.58 0.97
N SER A 202 26.22 31.33 1.17
CA SER A 202 24.89 30.74 1.16
C SER A 202 24.50 30.46 -0.30
N GLN A 203 23.66 29.44 -0.51
CA GLN A 203 23.19 28.93 -1.81
C GLN A 203 24.15 27.93 -2.46
N ASP A 204 23.88 26.64 -2.21
CA ASP A 204 23.80 25.60 -3.24
C ASP A 204 23.47 24.24 -2.60
N ALA A 205 22.23 24.11 -2.13
CA ALA A 205 21.52 22.83 -1.98
C ALA A 205 20.00 23.05 -1.84
N GLU A 206 19.51 24.14 -2.44
CA GLU A 206 18.08 24.49 -2.49
C GLU A 206 17.62 24.42 -3.94
N ASP A 207 17.84 23.27 -4.56
CA ASP A 207 17.26 22.96 -5.86
C ASP A 207 16.88 21.47 -5.84
N GLU A 208 15.70 21.15 -6.37
CA GLU A 208 15.06 19.83 -6.46
C GLU A 208 14.05 19.39 -5.39
N LEU A 209 13.42 20.27 -4.59
CA LEU A 209 12.13 19.93 -3.92
C LEU A 209 11.16 21.12 -3.78
N LEU A 210 11.12 22.01 -4.78
CA LEU A 210 10.05 22.99 -4.93
C LEU A 210 8.82 22.32 -5.56
N LEU A 211 7.94 21.86 -4.65
CA LEU A 211 6.48 21.84 -4.73
C LEU A 211 5.83 22.01 -6.12
N ASP A 212 5.29 20.94 -6.67
CA ASP A 212 4.04 21.01 -7.45
C ASP A 212 2.88 20.68 -6.50
N GLU A 213 2.53 21.67 -5.68
CA GLU A 213 1.29 21.71 -4.88
C GLU A 213 0.20 22.42 -5.69
N ASP A 214 0.01 22.07 -6.97
CA ASP A 214 -0.99 22.72 -7.84
C ASP A 214 -1.94 21.73 -8.54
N TRP A 215 -1.84 20.43 -8.23
CA TRP A 215 -2.73 19.41 -8.81
C TRP A 215 -4.01 19.14 -8.02
N LEU A 216 -4.22 19.76 -6.85
CA LEU A 216 -5.45 19.61 -6.06
C LEU A 216 -6.47 20.74 -6.29
N GLU A 217 -6.07 21.86 -6.89
CA GLU A 217 -6.95 23.02 -7.17
C GLU A 217 -7.72 22.88 -8.51
N GLY A 218 -7.29 21.97 -9.39
CA GLY A 218 -7.83 21.80 -10.75
C GLY A 218 -9.17 21.06 -10.85
N LEU A 219 -9.71 20.50 -9.76
CA LEU A 219 -11.00 19.77 -9.76
C LEU A 219 -12.14 20.53 -9.08
N ALA A 220 -11.91 21.76 -8.64
CA ALA A 220 -12.91 22.58 -7.96
C ALA A 220 -13.48 23.74 -8.81
N SER A 221 -13.06 23.88 -10.08
CA SER A 221 -13.38 25.06 -10.92
C SER A 221 -14.04 24.77 -12.27
N GLU A 222 -14.73 23.64 -12.47
CA GLU A 222 -15.75 23.55 -13.53
C GLU A 222 -17.09 24.07 -13.00
N SER A 223 -17.15 25.39 -12.86
CA SER A 223 -18.36 26.16 -12.61
C SER A 223 -19.08 26.35 -13.95
N ASP A 224 -20.19 25.62 -14.15
CA ASP A 224 -21.14 25.86 -15.23
C ASP A 224 -21.72 27.28 -15.12
N SER A 225 -21.42 28.13 -16.10
CA SER A 225 -22.20 29.34 -16.37
C SER A 225 -22.45 29.51 -17.87
N ASP A 226 -23.70 29.24 -18.22
CA ASP A 226 -24.56 29.82 -19.25
C ASP A 226 -23.96 30.50 -20.48
N THR A 227 -24.33 29.94 -21.65
CA THR A 227 -24.68 30.77 -22.81
C THR A 227 -26.11 30.48 -23.23
N ASP A 228 -27.04 31.29 -22.74
CA ASP A 228 -28.41 31.37 -23.24
C ASP A 228 -28.52 32.52 -24.23
N LEU A 229 -28.73 32.23 -25.52
CA LEU A 229 -29.49 33.11 -26.42
C LEU A 229 -30.27 32.28 -27.47
N ARG A 230 -31.50 31.90 -27.07
CA ARG A 230 -32.77 32.28 -27.73
C ARG A 230 -32.88 32.10 -29.27
N LEU A 231 -33.64 31.08 -29.71
CA LEU A 231 -35.06 31.19 -30.15
C LEU A 231 -35.47 30.13 -31.19
N LYS A 232 -36.64 29.54 -30.92
CA LYS A 232 -37.70 29.10 -31.86
C LYS A 232 -37.60 27.71 -32.50
N THR A 233 -38.41 26.82 -31.92
CA THR A 233 -39.43 25.97 -32.58
C THR A 233 -39.01 25.19 -33.82
N LEU A 234 -38.98 23.85 -33.72
CA LEU A 234 -39.81 22.96 -34.54
C LEU A 234 -39.59 21.48 -34.13
N SER A 235 -40.71 20.79 -33.98
CA SER A 235 -40.88 19.34 -33.85
C SER A 235 -40.12 18.52 -34.89
N LYS A 236 -39.36 17.49 -34.49
CA LYS A 236 -39.35 16.18 -35.16
C LYS A 236 -38.58 15.11 -34.38
N ALA A 237 -39.11 13.90 -34.48
CA ALA A 237 -38.70 12.65 -33.84
C ALA A 237 -37.23 12.27 -34.10
N ALA A 238 -36.58 11.69 -33.08
CA ALA A 238 -35.30 11.02 -33.22
C ALA A 238 -35.49 9.64 -33.91
N PRO A 239 -34.65 9.28 -34.90
CA PRO A 239 -34.68 7.96 -35.50
C PRO A 239 -33.99 6.95 -34.57
N LYS A 240 -34.68 5.83 -34.38
CA LYS A 240 -34.26 4.64 -33.63
C LYS A 240 -33.13 3.97 -34.43
N LEU A 241 -31.92 3.89 -33.87
CA LEU A 241 -30.84 3.13 -34.49
C LEU A 241 -31.07 1.64 -34.28
N GLU A 242 -31.12 0.90 -35.38
CA GLU A 242 -31.27 -0.55 -35.45
C GLU A 242 -29.89 -1.19 -35.23
N THR A 243 -29.73 -1.95 -34.15
CA THR A 243 -28.52 -2.72 -33.89
C THR A 243 -28.61 -4.05 -34.63
N VAL A 244 -27.95 -4.13 -35.79
CA VAL A 244 -27.72 -5.39 -36.52
C VAL A 244 -26.51 -6.06 -35.88
N ILE A 245 -26.71 -7.26 -35.32
CA ILE A 245 -25.63 -8.12 -34.85
C ILE A 245 -25.41 -9.14 -35.98
N GLU A 246 -24.25 -9.08 -36.61
CA GLU A 246 -23.86 -9.96 -37.70
C GLU A 246 -23.37 -11.28 -37.10
N ASP A 247 -24.22 -12.31 -37.15
CA ASP A 247 -23.90 -13.66 -36.71
C ASP A 247 -22.92 -14.29 -37.71
N SER A 248 -21.64 -14.39 -37.32
CA SER A 248 -20.61 -15.10 -38.09
C SER A 248 -20.77 -16.61 -37.85
N GLU A 249 -21.47 -17.25 -38.77
CA GLU A 249 -21.59 -18.70 -38.91
C GLU A 249 -20.28 -19.29 -39.47
N GLY A 250 -19.49 -19.92 -38.58
CA GLY A 250 -18.31 -20.69 -38.95
C GLY A 250 -18.67 -22.17 -39.00
N ASP A 251 -18.99 -22.67 -40.19
CA ASP A 251 -18.96 -24.10 -40.51
C ASP A 251 -17.77 -24.32 -41.44
N ASP A 252 -16.87 -25.21 -41.04
CA ASP A 252 -16.33 -26.21 -41.97
C ASP A 252 -15.57 -27.26 -41.17
N SER A 253 -16.27 -28.37 -41.00
CA SER A 253 -15.74 -29.67 -40.63
C SER A 253 -15.02 -30.28 -41.84
N GLU A 254 -13.74 -30.61 -41.72
CA GLU A 254 -13.15 -31.67 -42.55
C GLU A 254 -12.48 -32.72 -41.67
N ILE A 255 -13.20 -33.83 -41.54
CA ILE A 255 -12.73 -35.12 -41.05
C ILE A 255 -12.32 -35.91 -42.29
N LEU A 256 -11.01 -36.06 -42.52
CA LEU A 256 -10.32 -37.30 -42.95
C LEU A 256 -8.81 -37.08 -43.11
#